data_AF-A0A1N7HZD0-F1
#
_entry.id   AF-A0A1N7HZD0-F1
#
_cell.length_a   1.000
_cell.length_b   1.000
_cell.length_c   1.000
_cell.angle_alpha   90.00
_cell.angle_beta   90.00
_cell.angle_gamma   90.00
#
_symmetry.space_group_name_H-M   'P 1'
#
loop_
_entity.id
_entity.type
_entity.pdbx_description
1 polymer ?
#
loop_
_entity_poly.entity_id
_entity_poly.type
_entity_poly.pdbx_seq_one_letter_code
_entity_poly.pdbx_strand_id
1 'polypeptide(L)'
;MKKLTSFLIIFITCGNVVSQKHHDVQNKIVKKDTLIALNDTLSLYYASYNSPMKLWYNLHIINKKKKIKVGKGSEFKGTGSELFSRLSPNAKYVVVDGIIKEYVHESAKDSTLHENYTCAIIDLNKAKIVKQMQQDCDGSWNKKNQWVSSDGKVVFK
;
A
#
# COMPACT_ATOMS: atom_id res chain seq x y z
N MET A 1 -16.39 -88.76 3.25
CA MET A 1 -17.35 -87.80 3.84
C MET A 1 -16.60 -86.64 4.48
N LYS A 2 -16.90 -85.42 4.03
CA LYS A 2 -16.90 -84.10 4.71
C LYS A 2 -16.57 -83.03 3.65
N LYS A 3 -17.62 -82.31 3.24
CA LYS A 3 -17.57 -81.14 2.35
C LYS A 3 -17.09 -79.93 3.14
N LEU A 4 -16.30 -79.06 2.50
CA LEU A 4 -16.14 -77.67 2.89
C LEU A 4 -16.00 -76.83 1.62
N THR A 5 -17.10 -76.18 1.26
CA THR A 5 -17.21 -75.03 0.37
C THR A 5 -16.66 -73.78 1.07
N SER A 6 -15.92 -72.91 0.37
CA SER A 6 -16.37 -71.55 0.04
C SER A 6 -15.29 -70.52 -0.32
N PHE A 7 -15.66 -69.76 -1.35
CA PHE A 7 -15.45 -68.33 -1.67
C PHE A 7 -14.07 -67.78 -2.10
N LEU A 8 -14.04 -67.53 -3.41
CA LEU A 8 -13.24 -66.59 -4.19
C LEU A 8 -13.59 -65.13 -3.80
N ILE A 9 -12.60 -64.31 -3.46
CA ILE A 9 -12.74 -62.85 -3.29
C ILE A 9 -11.97 -62.17 -4.43
N ILE A 10 -12.73 -61.57 -5.34
CA ILE A 10 -12.23 -60.70 -6.41
C ILE A 10 -12.20 -59.28 -5.85
N PHE A 11 -11.01 -58.70 -5.67
CA PHE A 11 -10.85 -57.27 -5.38
C PHE A 11 -11.02 -56.47 -6.69
N ILE A 12 -12.22 -55.94 -6.91
CA ILE A 12 -12.47 -54.89 -7.90
C ILE A 12 -12.16 -53.57 -7.19
N THR A 13 -10.98 -52.98 -7.43
CA THR A 13 -10.74 -51.59 -7.06
C THR A 13 -11.38 -50.68 -8.11
N CYS A 14 -12.62 -50.27 -7.84
CA CYS A 14 -13.22 -49.09 -8.48
C CYS A 14 -12.40 -47.86 -8.08
N GLY A 15 -11.40 -47.53 -8.90
CA GLY A 15 -10.72 -46.24 -8.85
C GLY A 15 -11.71 -45.15 -9.31
N ASN A 16 -12.54 -44.67 -8.39
CA ASN A 16 -13.32 -43.46 -8.61
C ASN A 16 -12.34 -42.30 -8.75
N VAL A 17 -12.35 -41.70 -9.94
CA VAL A 17 -11.64 -40.47 -10.26
C VAL A 17 -12.26 -39.36 -9.42
N VAL A 18 -11.70 -39.10 -8.24
CA VAL A 18 -12.04 -37.88 -7.48
C VAL A 18 -11.30 -36.73 -8.15
N SER A 19 -11.96 -36.15 -9.15
CA SER A 19 -11.64 -34.82 -9.64
C SER A 19 -11.81 -33.85 -8.46
N GLN A 20 -10.71 -33.49 -7.80
CA GLN A 20 -10.68 -32.33 -6.93
C GLN A 20 -10.81 -31.09 -7.82
N LYS A 21 -12.03 -30.80 -8.27
CA LYS A 21 -12.44 -29.45 -8.61
C LYS A 21 -12.38 -28.66 -7.30
N HIS A 22 -11.24 -28.04 -7.04
CA HIS A 22 -11.12 -26.98 -6.05
C HIS A 22 -12.08 -25.87 -6.49
N HIS A 23 -13.27 -25.85 -5.89
CA HIS A 23 -14.16 -24.71 -5.96
C HIS A 23 -13.46 -23.53 -5.29
N ASP A 24 -13.41 -22.43 -6.04
CA ASP A 24 -12.98 -21.09 -5.70
C ASP A 24 -13.09 -20.72 -4.21
N VAL A 25 -11.98 -20.22 -3.67
CA VAL A 25 -12.07 -18.98 -2.89
C VAL A 25 -11.48 -17.90 -3.77
N GLN A 26 -12.29 -17.33 -4.67
CA GLN A 26 -12.05 -15.95 -5.05
C GLN A 26 -12.23 -15.13 -3.78
N ASN A 27 -11.13 -14.97 -3.03
CA ASN A 27 -10.99 -13.88 -2.09
C ASN A 27 -11.01 -12.60 -2.93
N LYS A 28 -12.21 -12.13 -3.29
CA LYS A 28 -12.40 -10.73 -3.66
C LYS A 28 -12.11 -9.95 -2.39
N ILE A 29 -10.84 -9.61 -2.24
CA ILE A 29 -10.32 -8.71 -1.22
C ILE A 29 -11.24 -7.50 -1.25
N VAL A 30 -11.98 -7.30 -0.15
CA VAL A 30 -12.72 -6.08 0.10
C VAL A 30 -11.71 -4.95 -0.06
N LYS A 31 -11.91 -4.13 -1.09
CA LYS A 31 -11.09 -2.94 -1.32
C LYS A 31 -11.27 -2.01 -0.13
N LYS A 32 -10.38 -2.15 0.86
CA LYS A 32 -10.03 -1.04 1.73
C LYS A 32 -9.29 -0.09 0.83
N ASP A 33 -10.05 0.74 0.12
CA ASP A 33 -9.59 1.93 -0.58
C ASP A 33 -9.76 3.08 0.42
N THR A 34 -8.73 3.90 0.66
CA THR A 34 -8.85 5.05 1.57
C THR A 34 -8.89 6.34 0.78
N LEU A 35 -9.90 7.16 1.04
CA LEU A 35 -10.05 8.52 0.54
C LEU A 35 -9.78 9.50 1.69
N ILE A 36 -8.82 10.42 1.51
CA ILE A 36 -8.51 11.50 2.44
C ILE A 36 -8.94 12.81 1.77
N ALA A 37 -9.96 13.48 2.31
CA ALA A 37 -10.34 14.80 1.83
C ALA A 37 -9.26 15.82 2.22
N LEU A 38 -8.77 16.59 1.24
CA LEU A 38 -7.85 17.71 1.47
C LEU A 38 -8.61 19.04 1.51
N ASN A 39 -9.60 19.19 0.61
CA ASN A 39 -10.59 20.26 0.59
C ASN A 39 -11.81 19.81 -0.23
N ASP A 40 -12.76 20.72 -0.52
CA ASP A 40 -14.02 20.44 -1.23
C ASP A 40 -13.86 19.79 -2.61
N THR A 41 -12.71 19.96 -3.26
CA THR A 41 -12.48 19.51 -4.64
C THR A 41 -11.32 18.53 -4.80
N LEU A 42 -10.46 18.44 -3.78
CA LEU A 42 -9.22 17.66 -3.78
C LEU A 42 -9.25 16.59 -2.70
N SER A 43 -8.85 15.39 -3.07
CA SER A 43 -8.66 14.28 -2.14
C SER A 43 -7.46 13.45 -2.54
N LEU A 44 -6.85 12.78 -1.57
CA LEU A 44 -5.90 11.71 -1.81
C LEU A 44 -6.62 10.38 -1.77
N TYR A 45 -6.17 9.44 -2.59
CA TYR A 45 -6.72 8.10 -2.65
C TYR A 45 -5.61 7.06 -2.66
N TYR A 46 -5.69 6.09 -1.75
CA TYR A 46 -4.79 4.93 -1.69
C TYR A 46 -5.54 3.68 -2.15
N ALA A 47 -5.01 3.03 -3.20
CA ALA A 47 -5.70 1.96 -3.92
C ALA A 47 -5.54 0.56 -3.30
N SER A 48 -4.71 0.44 -2.27
CA SER A 48 -4.37 -0.85 -1.67
C SER A 48 -3.81 -0.67 -0.26
N TYR A 49 -4.06 -1.66 0.59
CA TYR A 49 -3.52 -1.75 1.94
C TYR A 49 -2.75 -3.06 2.11
N ASN A 50 -1.54 -2.98 2.65
CA ASN A 50 -0.73 -4.14 3.02
C ASN A 50 -0.96 -4.43 4.51
N SER A 51 -1.70 -5.50 4.82
CA SER A 51 -2.05 -5.83 6.21
C SER A 51 -0.84 -6.20 7.08
N PRO A 52 0.14 -7.01 6.62
CA PRO A 52 1.35 -7.27 7.39
C PRO A 52 2.14 -6.01 7.77
N MET A 53 2.38 -5.12 6.79
CA MET A 53 3.15 -3.89 7.00
C MET A 53 2.34 -2.77 7.65
N LYS A 54 1.01 -2.92 7.69
CA LYS A 54 0.02 -1.92 8.13
C LYS A 54 0.09 -0.59 7.37
N LEU A 55 0.45 -0.63 6.09
CA LEU A 55 0.65 0.55 5.26
C LEU A 55 -0.30 0.62 4.05
N TRP A 56 -0.64 1.84 3.67
CA TRP A 56 -1.41 2.18 2.47
C TRP A 56 -0.49 2.50 1.30
N TYR A 57 -0.86 2.04 0.10
CA TYR A 57 -0.03 2.18 -1.10
C TYR A 57 -0.84 2.68 -2.29
N ASN A 58 -0.13 2.96 -3.38
CA ASN A 58 -0.69 3.38 -4.66
C ASN A 58 -1.47 4.69 -4.53
N LEU A 59 -0.76 5.75 -4.14
CA LEU A 59 -1.29 7.10 -4.00
C LEU A 59 -1.76 7.68 -5.34
N HIS A 60 -2.97 8.23 -5.32
CA HIS A 60 -3.56 9.01 -6.40
C HIS A 60 -4.09 10.33 -5.85
N ILE A 61 -4.11 11.35 -6.69
CA ILE A 61 -4.86 12.58 -6.47
C ILE A 61 -6.22 12.42 -7.15
N ILE A 62 -7.28 12.80 -6.45
CA ILE A 62 -8.61 12.97 -7.00
C ILE A 62 -8.91 14.47 -7.03
N ASN A 63 -9.10 15.02 -8.23
CA ASN A 63 -9.48 16.41 -8.45
C ASN A 63 -10.73 16.45 -9.34
N LYS A 64 -11.85 17.00 -8.83
CA LYS A 64 -13.12 17.07 -9.57
C LYS A 64 -13.49 15.74 -10.25
N LYS A 65 -13.42 14.63 -9.50
CA LYS A 65 -13.67 13.25 -9.94
C LYS A 65 -12.63 12.64 -10.92
N LYS A 66 -11.61 13.39 -11.36
CA LYS A 66 -10.49 12.83 -12.12
C LYS A 66 -9.48 12.24 -11.16
N LYS A 67 -9.17 10.96 -11.35
CA LYS A 67 -8.14 10.23 -10.59
C LYS A 67 -6.83 10.21 -11.36
N ILE A 68 -5.76 10.68 -10.74
CA ILE A 68 -4.42 10.80 -11.34
C ILE A 68 -3.42 10.10 -10.43
N LYS A 69 -2.65 9.15 -10.97
CA LYS A 69 -1.61 8.46 -10.21
C LYS A 69 -0.45 9.42 -9.95
N VAL A 70 0.00 9.50 -8.69
CA VAL A 70 1.17 10.31 -8.33
C VAL A 70 2.45 9.57 -8.71
N GLY A 71 3.47 10.30 -9.18
CA GLY A 71 4.84 9.77 -9.23
C GLY A 71 5.05 8.69 -10.30
N LYS A 72 4.42 8.80 -11.47
CA LYS A 72 4.72 7.91 -12.60
C LYS A 72 6.22 7.98 -12.93
N GLY A 73 6.96 6.92 -12.61
CA GLY A 73 8.42 6.83 -12.83
C GLY A 73 9.29 7.48 -11.73
N SER A 74 8.77 7.75 -10.53
CA SER A 74 9.56 8.30 -9.41
C SER A 74 10.03 7.25 -8.40
N GLU A 75 11.05 7.59 -7.62
CA GLU A 75 11.60 6.79 -6.50
C GLU A 75 10.59 6.48 -5.39
N PHE A 76 9.50 7.26 -5.29
CA PHE A 76 8.40 7.00 -4.36
C PHE A 76 7.54 5.76 -4.71
N LYS A 77 7.95 5.00 -5.73
CA LYS A 77 7.33 3.74 -6.10
C LYS A 77 7.70 2.70 -5.05
N GLY A 78 6.71 2.16 -4.36
CA GLY A 78 6.92 1.18 -3.29
C GLY A 78 6.95 1.79 -1.89
N THR A 79 6.78 3.10 -1.79
CA THR A 79 6.61 3.79 -0.53
C THR A 79 5.15 3.68 -0.05
N GLY A 80 4.97 3.21 1.18
CA GLY A 80 3.68 3.13 1.85
C GLY A 80 3.37 4.38 2.67
N SER A 81 2.21 4.42 3.31
CA SER A 81 1.71 5.57 4.05
C SER A 81 0.86 5.14 5.24
N GLU A 82 0.98 5.86 6.35
CA GLU A 82 0.09 5.85 7.51
C GLU A 82 -0.99 6.94 7.41
N LEU A 83 -1.19 7.48 6.20
CA LEU A 83 -2.21 8.46 5.82
C LEU A 83 -1.96 9.88 6.33
N PHE A 84 -0.72 10.22 6.69
CA PHE A 84 -0.39 11.61 6.99
C PHE A 84 -0.52 12.48 5.73
N SER A 85 -1.18 13.63 5.87
CA SER A 85 -1.16 14.65 4.83
C SER A 85 -1.33 16.06 5.39
N ARG A 86 -0.68 17.04 4.76
CA ARG A 86 -0.86 18.47 5.05
C ARG A 86 -0.93 19.28 3.76
N LEU A 87 -2.09 19.87 3.49
CA LEU A 87 -2.32 20.73 2.33
C LEU A 87 -1.71 22.12 2.56
N SER A 88 -1.05 22.67 1.53
CA SER A 88 -0.58 24.06 1.53
C SER A 88 -1.76 25.05 1.47
N PRO A 89 -1.61 26.28 2.00
CA PRO A 89 -2.71 27.27 2.03
C PRO A 89 -3.31 27.60 0.66
N ASN A 90 -2.50 27.58 -0.39
CA ASN A 90 -2.94 27.82 -1.77
C ASN A 90 -3.43 26.56 -2.50
N ALA A 91 -3.49 25.42 -1.81
CA ALA A 91 -3.87 24.12 -2.34
C ALA A 91 -3.09 23.64 -3.59
N LYS A 92 -1.87 24.15 -3.81
CA LYS A 92 -1.00 23.72 -4.93
C LYS A 92 -0.13 22.54 -4.56
N TYR A 93 0.21 22.43 -3.29
CA TYR A 93 1.10 21.40 -2.76
C TYR A 93 0.45 20.65 -1.60
N VAL A 94 0.81 19.38 -1.46
CA VAL A 94 0.51 18.58 -0.27
C VAL A 94 1.79 17.88 0.17
N VAL A 95 2.04 17.85 1.48
CA VAL A 95 3.01 16.95 2.07
C VAL A 95 2.30 15.66 2.44
N VAL A 96 2.88 14.53 2.10
CA VAL A 96 2.43 13.20 2.52
C VAL A 96 3.60 12.44 3.16
N ASP A 97 3.29 11.52 4.06
CA ASP A 97 4.29 10.57 4.54
C ASP A 97 4.68 9.57 3.45
N GLY A 98 5.85 8.98 3.64
CA GLY A 98 6.37 7.93 2.81
C GLY A 98 7.19 6.96 3.64
N ILE A 99 6.69 5.74 3.81
CA ILE A 99 7.29 4.74 4.69
C ILE A 99 7.72 3.53 3.86
N ILE A 100 9.00 3.19 3.93
CA ILE A 100 9.54 1.97 3.32
C ILE A 100 9.73 0.96 4.45
N LYS A 101 9.03 -0.18 4.37
CA LYS A 101 9.21 -1.32 5.30
C LYS A 101 9.67 -2.54 4.52
N GLU A 102 10.74 -3.17 4.97
CA GLU A 102 11.31 -4.35 4.34
C GLU A 102 11.88 -5.32 5.38
N TYR A 103 11.67 -6.62 5.16
CA TYR A 103 12.32 -7.66 5.96
C TYR A 103 13.70 -7.95 5.37
N VAL A 104 14.74 -7.79 6.16
CA VAL A 104 16.09 -8.24 5.83
C VAL A 104 16.29 -9.60 6.47
N HIS A 105 16.55 -10.60 5.64
CA HIS A 105 16.80 -11.97 6.08
C HIS A 105 18.27 -12.15 6.45
N GLU A 106 18.53 -12.34 7.72
CA GLU A 106 19.88 -12.63 8.25
C GLU A 106 20.19 -14.13 8.15
N SER A 107 19.15 -14.97 8.16
CA SER A 107 19.24 -16.41 7.94
C SER A 107 17.94 -16.97 7.33
N ALA A 108 17.88 -18.28 7.07
CA ALA A 108 16.65 -18.93 6.61
C ALA A 108 15.50 -18.89 7.64
N LYS A 109 15.81 -18.65 8.92
CA LYS A 109 14.83 -18.59 10.02
C LYS A 109 14.72 -17.20 10.65
N ASP A 110 15.69 -16.33 10.39
CA ASP A 110 15.80 -15.03 11.05
C ASP A 110 15.60 -13.91 10.02
N SER A 111 14.71 -12.98 10.37
CA SER A 111 14.48 -11.78 9.59
C SER A 111 14.19 -10.60 10.50
N THR A 112 14.79 -9.46 10.19
CA THR A 112 14.58 -8.20 10.91
C THR A 112 13.77 -7.25 10.02
N LEU A 113 12.71 -6.64 10.59
CA LEU A 113 11.93 -5.62 9.89
C LEU A 113 12.65 -4.27 10.00
N HIS A 114 13.06 -3.71 8.87
CA HIS A 114 13.58 -2.36 8.78
C HIS A 114 12.48 -1.41 8.30
N GLU A 115 12.47 -0.22 8.89
CA GLU A 115 11.55 0.84 8.55
C GLU A 115 12.33 2.14 8.31
N ASN A 116 12.04 2.80 7.18
CA ASN A 116 12.57 4.11 6.86
C ASN A 116 11.39 5.08 6.65
N TYR A 117 11.30 6.07 7.54
CA TYR A 117 10.29 7.11 7.48
C TYR A 117 10.81 8.31 6.68
N THR A 118 10.04 8.69 5.68
CA THR A 118 10.28 9.84 4.81
C THR A 118 8.97 10.60 4.59
N CYS A 119 9.04 11.71 3.88
CA CYS A 119 7.86 12.40 3.39
C CYS A 119 8.16 13.03 2.03
N ALA A 120 7.10 13.34 1.29
CA ALA A 120 7.19 13.94 -0.03
C ALA A 120 6.25 15.13 -0.16
N ILE A 121 6.74 16.16 -0.85
CA ILE A 121 5.94 17.29 -1.31
C ILE A 121 5.50 16.99 -2.74
N ILE A 122 4.19 17.00 -2.97
CA ILE A 122 3.57 16.73 -4.26
C ILE A 122 2.98 18.03 -4.81
N ASP A 123 3.33 18.38 -6.04
CA ASP A 123 2.61 19.37 -6.85
C ASP A 123 1.31 18.74 -7.34
N LEU A 124 0.19 19.22 -6.81
CA LEU A 124 -1.14 18.66 -7.02
C LEU A 124 -1.65 18.89 -8.46
N ASN A 125 -1.19 19.96 -9.12
CA ASN A 125 -1.57 20.25 -10.50
C ASN A 125 -0.84 19.35 -11.49
N LYS A 126 0.44 19.05 -11.21
CA LYS A 126 1.27 18.19 -12.05
C LYS A 126 1.21 16.71 -11.66
N ALA A 127 0.58 16.38 -10.54
CA ALA A 127 0.59 15.06 -9.92
C ALA A 127 2.01 14.47 -9.78
N LYS A 128 2.98 15.34 -9.45
CA LYS A 128 4.40 15.01 -9.42
C LYS A 128 5.00 15.31 -8.06
N ILE A 129 5.86 14.42 -7.60
CA ILE A 129 6.69 14.67 -6.41
C ILE A 129 7.77 15.67 -6.79
N VAL A 130 7.80 16.79 -6.08
CA VAL A 130 8.73 17.90 -6.30
C VAL A 130 9.84 17.95 -5.25
N LYS A 131 9.65 17.29 -4.11
CA LYS A 131 10.66 17.15 -3.06
C LYS A 131 10.42 15.86 -2.28
N GLN A 132 11.49 15.12 -2.00
CA GLN A 132 11.50 14.02 -1.03
C GLN A 132 12.42 14.42 0.15
N MET A 133 12.04 14.02 1.35
CA MET A 133 12.70 14.45 2.59
C MET A 133 12.74 13.27 3.58
N GLN A 134 13.89 13.04 4.19
CA GLN A 134 14.06 12.09 5.30
C GLN A 134 13.99 12.79 6.67
N GLN A 135 14.23 14.10 6.67
CA GLN A 135 14.14 14.99 7.82
C GLN A 135 13.07 16.05 7.53
N ASP A 136 12.72 16.86 8.53
CA ASP A 136 11.78 17.98 8.39
C ASP A 136 10.33 17.59 8.04
N CYS A 137 9.95 16.33 8.20
CA CYS A 137 8.59 15.84 7.94
C CYS A 137 7.56 16.30 8.97
N ASP A 138 8.02 16.75 10.13
CA ASP A 138 7.25 17.38 11.20
C ASP A 138 6.96 18.88 10.95
N GLY A 139 7.55 19.45 9.90
CA GLY A 139 7.38 20.84 9.50
C GLY A 139 5.93 21.25 9.20
N SER A 140 5.74 22.53 8.90
CA SER A 140 4.42 23.11 8.64
C SER A 140 4.43 24.08 7.48
N TRP A 141 3.27 24.23 6.83
CA TRP A 141 3.08 25.25 5.82
C TRP A 141 2.89 26.62 6.48
N ASN A 142 3.68 27.60 6.07
CA ASN A 142 3.46 29.00 6.48
C ASN A 142 2.50 29.73 5.52
N LYS A 143 2.08 30.95 5.87
CA LYS A 143 1.18 31.80 5.04
C LYS A 143 1.72 32.10 3.63
N LYS A 144 3.03 31.94 3.40
CA LYS A 144 3.67 32.13 2.09
C LYS A 144 3.71 30.85 1.25
N ASN A 145 3.04 29.77 1.69
CA ASN A 145 3.05 28.44 1.06
C ASN A 145 4.43 27.77 1.06
N GLN A 146 5.26 28.09 2.05
CA GLN A 146 6.57 27.47 2.22
C GLN A 146 6.46 26.37 3.27
N TRP A 147 7.14 25.25 3.04
CA TRP A 147 7.31 24.22 4.07
C TRP A 147 8.45 24.63 4.96
N VAL A 148 8.16 24.83 6.23
CA VAL A 148 9.10 25.29 7.26
C VAL A 148 9.27 24.16 8.27
N SER A 149 10.50 23.71 8.48
CA SER A 149 10.82 22.72 9.52
C SER A 149 10.53 23.25 10.92
N SER A 150 10.54 22.36 11.91
CA SER A 150 10.29 22.71 13.31
C SER A 150 11.32 23.69 13.90
N ASP A 151 12.54 23.72 13.36
CA ASP A 151 13.60 24.68 13.72
C ASP A 151 13.49 26.04 13.00
N GLY A 152 12.46 26.25 12.16
CA GLY A 152 12.20 27.51 11.47
C GLY A 152 12.89 27.66 10.10
N LYS A 153 13.63 26.66 9.62
CA LYS A 153 14.26 26.69 8.30
C LYS A 153 13.24 26.47 7.17
N VAL A 154 13.38 27.23 6.09
CA VAL A 154 12.56 27.03 4.89
C VAL A 154 13.13 25.88 4.06
N VAL A 155 12.38 24.79 3.96
CA VAL A 155 12.77 23.55 3.26
C VAL A 155 12.24 23.52 1.82
N PHE A 156 11.09 24.13 1.58
CA PHE A 156 10.46 24.22 0.26
C PHE A 156 9.74 25.57 0.08
N LYS A 157 9.70 26.08 -1.16
CA LYS A 157 9.13 27.38 -1.54
C LYS A 157 8.19 27.25 -2.71
#